data_AF-A0A8T9B1Y1-F1
#
_entry.id   AF-A0A8T9B1Y1-F1
#
_cell.length_a   1.000
_cell.length_b   1.000
_cell.length_c   1.000
_cell.angle_alpha   90.00
_cell.angle_beta   90.00
_cell.angle_gamma   90.00
#
_symmetry.space_group_name_H-M   'P 1'
#
loop_
_entity.id
_entity.type
_entity.pdbx_description
1 polymer ?
#
loop_
_entity_poly.entity_id
_entity_poly.type
_entity_poly.pdbx_seq_one_letter_code
_entity_poly.pdbx_strand_id
1 'polypeptide(L)'
;MFDKTRDILTHLIQPILFIYLAASYIPSTIILLLSPLQLNILFSPTAFKEIWFARFWSVYGPSLQKNTSPAIAPLLARVHGIVLDIGPGSGEWLPLFPRDRVTKIYGVEPNRDHHVALRRKIRECGLEGVY
;
A
#
# COMPACT_ATOMS: atom_id res chain seq x y z
N MET A 1 21.91 -4.43 -29.55
CA MET A 1 22.71 -5.04 -28.45
C MET A 1 22.64 -4.20 -27.18
N PHE A 2 22.87 -2.88 -27.26
CA PHE A 2 22.76 -1.96 -26.10
C PHE A 2 21.38 -1.93 -25.42
N ASP A 3 20.29 -2.05 -26.17
CA ASP A 3 18.94 -2.05 -25.57
C ASP A 3 18.68 -3.24 -24.65
N LYS A 4 19.13 -4.45 -25.05
CA LYS A 4 18.98 -5.65 -24.23
C LYS A 4 19.83 -5.58 -22.96
N THR A 5 21.05 -5.04 -23.05
CA THR A 5 21.90 -4.84 -21.86
C THR A 5 21.28 -3.80 -20.92
N ARG A 6 20.73 -2.70 -21.45
CA ARG A 6 20.04 -1.67 -20.66
C ARG A 6 18.79 -2.22 -19.98
N ASP A 7 18.01 -3.04 -20.69
CA ASP A 7 16.81 -3.69 -20.18
C ASP A 7 17.15 -4.63 -19.00
N ILE A 8 18.14 -5.51 -19.19
CA ILE A 8 18.66 -6.40 -18.14
C ILE A 8 19.14 -5.59 -16.92
N LEU A 9 19.95 -4.55 -17.14
CA LEU A 9 20.45 -3.71 -16.05
C LEU A 9 19.30 -3.01 -15.30
N THR A 10 18.28 -2.54 -16.03
CA THR A 10 17.10 -1.89 -15.42
C THR A 10 16.37 -2.86 -14.51
N HIS A 11 16.10 -4.08 -14.99
CA HIS A 11 15.39 -5.11 -14.23
C HIS A 11 16.19 -5.68 -13.05
N LEU A 12 17.52 -5.58 -13.06
CA LEU A 12 18.38 -5.94 -11.93
C LEU A 12 18.50 -4.81 -10.90
N ILE A 13 18.64 -3.56 -11.35
CA ILE A 13 18.91 -2.40 -10.47
C ILE A 13 17.62 -1.92 -9.80
N GLN A 14 16.49 -1.91 -10.51
CA GLN A 14 15.24 -1.35 -9.98
C GLN A 14 14.76 -2.04 -8.67
N PRO A 15 14.78 -3.38 -8.54
CA PRO A 15 14.44 -4.02 -7.28
C PRO A 15 15.38 -3.62 -6.13
N ILE A 16 16.68 -3.50 -6.40
CA ILE A 16 17.67 -3.09 -5.39
C ILE A 16 17.39 -1.66 -4.91
N LEU A 17 17.14 -0.74 -5.84
CA LEU A 17 16.77 0.64 -5.51
C LEU A 17 15.47 0.70 -4.71
N PHE A 18 14.50 -0.14 -5.05
CA PHE A 18 13.23 -0.22 -4.31
C PHE A 18 13.43 -0.70 -2.88
N ILE A 19 14.25 -1.74 -2.66
CA ILE A 19 14.61 -2.21 -1.32
C ILE A 19 15.37 -1.13 -0.54
N TYR A 20 16.29 -0.41 -1.18
CA TYR A 20 16.99 0.70 -0.54
C TYR A 20 16.03 1.82 -0.12
N LEU A 21 15.08 2.18 -1.01
CA LEU A 21 14.04 3.16 -0.71
C LEU A 21 13.14 2.72 0.44
N ALA A 22 12.76 1.44 0.52
CA ALA A 22 12.03 0.94 1.68
C ALA A 22 12.89 1.03 2.94
N ALA A 23 14.16 0.60 2.87
CA ALA A 23 15.10 0.61 4.00
C ALA A 23 15.39 2.02 4.53
N SER A 24 15.33 3.06 3.68
CA SER A 24 15.53 4.45 4.13
C SER A 24 14.47 4.94 5.12
N TYR A 25 13.36 4.20 5.30
CA TYR A 25 12.33 4.50 6.30
C TYR A 25 12.64 3.94 7.70
N ILE A 26 13.60 3.00 7.82
CA ILE A 26 13.99 2.37 9.10
C ILE A 26 14.34 3.42 10.17
N PRO A 27 15.19 4.45 9.91
CA PRO A 27 15.53 5.44 10.93
C PRO A 27 14.31 6.21 11.43
N SER A 28 13.40 6.59 10.52
CA SER A 28 12.18 7.30 10.89
C SER A 28 11.21 6.43 11.70
N THR A 29 11.17 5.12 11.44
CA THR A 29 10.40 4.16 12.25
C THR A 29 11.00 4.02 13.64
N ILE A 30 12.34 3.96 13.77
CA ILE A 30 13.01 3.92 15.07
C ILE A 30 12.65 5.17 15.88
N ILE A 31 12.77 6.37 15.29
CA ILE A 31 12.42 7.65 15.96
C ILE A 31 10.96 7.65 16.44
N LEU A 32 10.03 7.16 15.60
CA LEU A 32 8.61 7.04 15.96
C LEU A 32 8.40 6.18 17.21
N LEU A 33 9.15 5.08 17.35
CA LEU A 33 9.03 4.14 18.47
C LEU A 33 9.71 4.66 19.76
N LEU A 34 10.68 5.57 19.66
CA LEU A 34 11.32 6.20 20.81
C LEU A 34 10.39 7.17 21.55
N SER A 35 9.55 7.93 20.82
CA SER A 35 8.67 8.95 21.41
C SER A 35 7.65 8.41 22.44
N PRO A 36 6.95 7.28 22.20
CA PRO A 36 6.07 6.66 23.19
C PRO A 36 6.79 5.65 24.11
N LEU A 37 8.13 5.58 24.08
CA LEU A 37 8.94 4.56 24.76
C LEU A 37 8.52 3.10 24.46
N GLN A 38 8.07 2.82 23.24
CA GLN A 38 7.72 1.46 22.79
C GLN A 38 8.96 0.65 22.39
N LEU A 39 9.99 0.66 23.23
CA LEU A 39 11.31 0.09 22.94
C LEU A 39 11.26 -1.43 22.77
N ASN A 40 10.30 -2.10 23.42
CA ASN A 40 10.08 -3.54 23.27
C ASN A 40 9.79 -3.94 21.82
N ILE A 41 9.19 -3.06 21.02
CA ILE A 41 8.88 -3.34 19.60
C ILE A 41 10.16 -3.43 18.76
N LEU A 42 11.20 -2.66 19.10
CA LEU A 42 12.50 -2.72 18.41
C LEU A 42 13.15 -4.11 18.50
N PHE A 43 12.80 -4.88 19.54
CA PHE A 43 13.29 -6.24 19.76
C PHE A 43 12.34 -7.32 19.23
N SER A 44 11.23 -6.94 18.60
CA SER A 44 10.30 -7.85 17.91
C SER A 44 10.42 -7.64 16.40
N PRO A 45 11.13 -8.53 15.67
CA PRO A 45 11.30 -8.40 14.23
C PRO A 45 9.97 -8.29 13.46
N THR A 46 8.96 -9.05 13.90
CA THR A 46 7.63 -9.04 13.26
C THR A 46 6.92 -7.71 13.48
N ALA A 47 6.84 -7.23 14.73
CA ALA A 47 6.12 -6.00 15.04
C ALA A 47 6.83 -4.77 14.45
N PHE A 48 8.17 -4.73 14.54
CA PHE A 48 8.95 -3.68 13.89
C PHE A 48 8.72 -3.65 12.37
N LYS A 49 8.74 -4.82 11.73
CA LYS A 49 8.49 -4.96 10.28
C LYS A 49 7.11 -4.44 9.91
N GLU A 50 6.05 -4.76 10.66
CA GLU A 50 4.69 -4.29 10.38
C GLU A 50 4.60 -2.76 10.40
N ILE A 51 5.14 -2.11 11.43
CA ILE A 51 5.11 -0.65 11.55
C ILE A 51 5.96 0.00 10.46
N TRP A 52 7.17 -0.53 10.21
CA TRP A 52 8.04 -0.04 9.15
C TRP A 52 7.39 -0.17 7.77
N PHE A 53 6.77 -1.33 7.50
CA PHE A 53 6.06 -1.59 6.26
C PHE A 53 4.91 -0.61 6.08
N ALA A 54 4.06 -0.43 7.10
CA ALA A 54 2.93 0.49 7.03
C ALA A 54 3.39 1.93 6.80
N ARG A 55 4.47 2.35 7.48
CA ARG A 55 5.05 3.68 7.33
C ARG A 55 5.56 3.92 5.92
N PHE A 56 6.35 2.99 5.37
CA PHE A 56 6.83 3.08 3.99
C PHE A 56 5.65 3.19 3.00
N TRP A 57 4.67 2.29 3.10
CA TRP A 57 3.53 2.24 2.17
C TRP A 57 2.58 3.43 2.32
N SER A 58 2.46 4.03 3.50
CA SER A 58 1.66 5.26 3.67
C SER A 58 2.15 6.45 2.84
N VAL A 59 3.44 6.45 2.45
CA VAL A 59 4.03 7.48 1.59
C VAL A 59 4.15 6.99 0.15
N TYR A 60 4.64 5.75 -0.03
CA TYR A 60 4.88 5.20 -1.36
C TYR A 60 3.59 4.83 -2.09
N GLY A 61 2.59 4.29 -1.40
CA GLY A 61 1.30 3.83 -1.95
C GLY A 61 0.58 4.90 -2.78
N PRO A 62 0.32 6.11 -2.25
CA PRO A 62 -0.31 7.19 -3.01
C PRO A 62 0.50 7.62 -4.25
N SER A 63 1.83 7.64 -4.14
CA SER A 63 2.71 7.97 -5.27
C SER A 63 2.64 6.89 -6.36
N LEU A 64 2.68 5.61 -5.96
CA LEU A 64 2.52 4.48 -6.85
C LEU A 64 1.17 4.54 -7.56
N GLN A 65 0.09 4.76 -6.82
CA GLN A 65 -1.26 4.89 -7.37
C GLN A 65 -1.30 5.98 -8.44
N LYS A 66 -0.79 7.19 -8.15
CA LYS A 66 -0.77 8.30 -9.10
C LYS A 66 -0.03 7.95 -10.40
N ASN A 67 1.13 7.31 -10.28
CA ASN A 67 1.98 6.99 -11.44
C ASN A 67 1.47 5.82 -12.28
N THR A 68 0.67 4.93 -11.69
CA THR A 68 0.17 3.71 -12.36
C THR A 68 -1.32 3.75 -12.69
N SER A 69 -2.05 4.77 -12.21
CA SER A 69 -3.49 4.97 -12.47
C SER A 69 -3.88 4.89 -13.95
N PRO A 70 -3.13 5.44 -14.93
CA PRO A 70 -3.50 5.31 -16.34
C PRO A 70 -3.60 3.86 -16.82
N ALA A 71 -2.78 2.96 -16.28
CA ALA A 71 -2.81 1.54 -16.63
C ALA A 71 -3.83 0.75 -15.79
N ILE A 72 -4.02 1.12 -14.52
CA ILE A 72 -4.87 0.37 -13.58
C ILE A 72 -6.34 0.79 -13.64
N ALA A 73 -6.63 2.07 -13.87
CA ALA A 73 -8.01 2.58 -13.88
C ALA A 73 -8.94 1.87 -14.89
N PRO A 74 -8.51 1.56 -16.14
CA PRO A 74 -9.33 0.78 -17.07
C PRO A 74 -9.65 -0.64 -16.57
N LEU A 75 -8.78 -1.22 -15.76
CA LEU A 75 -8.99 -2.55 -15.17
C LEU A 75 -10.01 -2.47 -14.03
N LEU A 76 -9.85 -1.50 -13.13
CA LEU A 76 -10.76 -1.29 -12.00
C LEU A 76 -12.17 -0.91 -12.45
N ALA A 77 -12.33 -0.18 -13.56
CA ALA A 77 -13.63 0.17 -14.12
C ALA A 77 -14.50 -1.05 -14.54
N ARG A 78 -13.87 -2.24 -14.68
CA ARG A 78 -14.56 -3.48 -15.06
C ARG A 78 -15.01 -4.32 -13.86
N VAL A 79 -14.58 -3.96 -12.66
CA VAL A 79 -14.96 -4.63 -11.41
C VAL A 79 -16.47 -4.53 -11.20
N HIS A 80 -17.10 -5.62 -10.77
CA HIS A 80 -18.54 -5.65 -10.49
C HIS A 80 -18.88 -6.84 -9.56
N GLY A 81 -20.07 -6.79 -8.95
CA GLY A 81 -20.56 -7.83 -8.05
C GLY A 81 -19.87 -7.81 -6.68
N ILE A 82 -19.55 -9.00 -6.17
CA ILE A 82 -18.85 -9.17 -4.89
C ILE A 82 -17.34 -9.20 -5.16
N VAL A 83 -16.60 -8.33 -4.48
CA VAL A 83 -15.18 -8.12 -4.71
C VAL A 83 -14.39 -8.53 -3.47
N LEU A 84 -13.30 -9.29 -3.67
CA LEU A 84 -12.29 -9.53 -2.64
C LEU A 84 -11.09 -8.64 -2.92
N ASP A 85 -10.84 -7.66 -2.06
CA ASP A 85 -9.75 -6.69 -2.18
C ASP A 85 -8.59 -7.12 -1.27
N ILE A 86 -7.52 -7.67 -1.87
CA ILE A 86 -6.40 -8.28 -1.15
C ILE A 86 -5.26 -7.27 -1.02
N GLY A 87 -4.85 -6.97 0.21
CA GLY A 87 -3.84 -5.96 0.49
C GLY A 87 -4.30 -4.56 0.06
N PRO A 88 -5.48 -4.08 0.50
CA PRO A 88 -5.99 -2.77 0.13
C PRO A 88 -5.16 -1.62 0.71
N GLY A 89 -4.21 -1.90 1.61
CA GLY A 89 -3.37 -0.90 2.24
C GLY A 89 -4.23 0.16 2.93
N SER A 90 -3.96 1.42 2.62
CA SER A 90 -4.75 2.56 3.16
C SER A 90 -5.94 2.93 2.27
N GLY A 91 -6.28 2.08 1.30
CA GLY A 91 -7.41 2.24 0.39
C GLY A 91 -7.07 3.01 -0.88
N GLU A 92 -5.81 2.94 -1.34
CA GLU A 92 -5.29 3.69 -2.49
C GLU A 92 -6.20 3.55 -3.72
N TRP A 93 -6.71 2.34 -3.99
CA TRP A 93 -7.48 2.06 -5.20
C TRP A 93 -8.99 2.33 -5.07
N LEU A 94 -9.52 2.51 -3.86
CA LEU A 94 -10.96 2.69 -3.62
C LEU A 94 -11.63 3.80 -4.44
N PRO A 95 -10.99 4.97 -4.69
CA PRO A 95 -11.61 6.01 -5.50
C PRO A 95 -11.92 5.60 -6.95
N LEU A 96 -11.31 4.53 -7.45
CA LEU A 96 -11.47 4.05 -8.82
C LEU A 96 -12.50 2.92 -8.96
N PHE A 97 -13.10 2.46 -7.86
CA PHE A 97 -14.09 1.39 -7.90
C PHE A 97 -15.43 1.89 -8.46
N PRO A 98 -16.07 1.16 -9.41
CA PRO A 98 -17.37 1.51 -9.95
C PRO A 98 -18.49 1.18 -8.94
N ARG A 99 -18.84 2.17 -8.11
CA ARG A 99 -19.78 2.02 -6.98
C ARG A 99 -21.15 1.49 -7.36
N ASP A 100 -21.63 1.80 -8.56
CA ASP A 100 -22.91 1.36 -9.12
C ASP A 100 -22.91 -0.12 -9.53
N ARG A 101 -21.71 -0.72 -9.70
CA ARG A 101 -21.55 -2.10 -10.18
C ARG A 101 -21.10 -3.07 -9.10
N VAL A 102 -20.60 -2.55 -7.98
CA VAL A 102 -20.09 -3.35 -6.86
C VAL A 102 -21.15 -3.47 -5.76
N THR A 103 -21.49 -4.70 -5.39
CA THR A 103 -22.54 -4.99 -4.40
C THR A 103 -21.98 -5.20 -3.00
N LYS A 104 -20.76 -5.72 -2.88
CA LYS A 104 -20.05 -5.92 -1.61
C LYS A 104 -18.55 -5.96 -1.87
N ILE A 105 -17.75 -5.42 -0.97
CA ILE A 105 -16.29 -5.55 -0.98
C ILE A 105 -15.86 -6.19 0.33
N TYR A 106 -14.94 -7.15 0.26
CA TYR A 106 -14.27 -7.75 1.41
C TYR A 106 -12.80 -7.40 1.34
N GLY A 107 -12.33 -6.53 2.24
CA GLY A 107 -10.92 -6.16 2.34
C GLY A 107 -10.12 -7.13 3.20
N VAL A 108 -8.98 -7.61 2.70
CA VAL A 108 -8.02 -8.44 3.45
C VAL A 108 -6.73 -7.65 3.63
N GLU A 109 -6.62 -6.94 4.76
CA GLU A 109 -5.42 -6.19 5.16
C GLU A 109 -4.87 -6.75 6.47
N PRO A 110 -3.78 -7.54 6.45
CA PRO A 110 -3.21 -8.10 7.66
C PRO A 110 -2.58 -7.04 8.57
N ASN A 111 -2.06 -5.94 8.01
CA ASN A 111 -1.39 -4.90 8.77
C ASN A 111 -2.39 -3.91 9.36
N ARG A 112 -2.56 -3.98 10.68
CA ARG A 112 -3.53 -3.17 11.43
C ARG A 112 -3.25 -1.67 11.38
N ASP A 113 -2.00 -1.26 11.16
CA ASP A 113 -1.63 0.16 11.08
C ASP A 113 -2.27 0.87 9.87
N HIS A 114 -2.68 0.11 8.84
CA HIS A 114 -3.42 0.66 7.70
C HIS A 114 -4.92 0.85 7.97
N HIS A 115 -5.49 0.13 8.95
CA HIS A 115 -6.94 -0.01 9.09
C HIS A 115 -7.67 1.31 9.36
N VAL A 116 -7.06 2.21 10.13
CA VAL A 116 -7.65 3.53 10.42
C VAL A 116 -7.73 4.37 9.16
N ALA A 117 -6.65 4.40 8.37
CA ALA A 117 -6.60 5.14 7.10
C ALA A 117 -7.55 4.52 6.06
N LEU A 118 -7.57 3.19 5.96
CA LEU A 118 -8.48 2.45 5.10
C LEU A 118 -9.94 2.74 5.43
N ARG A 119 -10.34 2.63 6.71
CA ARG A 119 -11.71 2.99 7.13
C ARG A 119 -12.05 4.43 6.79
N ARG A 120 -11.15 5.37 7.03
CA ARG A 120 -11.36 6.77 6.62
C ARG A 120 -11.58 6.89 5.12
N LYS A 121 -10.77 6.21 4.30
CA LYS A 121 -10.88 6.23 2.84
C LYS A 121 -12.19 5.61 2.34
N ILE A 122 -12.63 4.50 2.95
CA ILE A 122 -13.94 3.88 2.68
C ILE A 122 -15.06 4.90 2.84
N ARG A 123 -15.04 5.68 3.93
CA ARG A 123 -16.02 6.76 4.17
C ARG A 123 -15.93 7.87 3.14
N GLU A 124 -14.72 8.37 2.88
CA GLU A 124 -14.47 9.42 1.89
C GLU A 124 -14.96 9.02 0.48
N CYS A 125 -14.88 7.73 0.14
CA CYS A 125 -15.35 7.20 -1.15
C CYS A 125 -16.85 6.83 -1.15
N GLY A 126 -17.57 6.94 -0.02
CA GLY A 126 -18.97 6.56 0.09
C GLY A 126 -19.19 5.05 -0.07
N LEU A 127 -18.24 4.24 0.40
CA LEU A 127 -18.29 2.78 0.36
C LEU A 127 -18.71 2.18 1.72
N GLU A 128 -19.16 2.98 2.69
CA GLU A 128 -19.71 2.49 3.96
C GLU A 128 -20.90 1.55 3.73
N GLY A 129 -20.92 0.43 4.46
CA GLY A 129 -21.94 -0.62 4.30
C GLY A 129 -21.71 -1.55 3.10
N VAL A 130 -20.98 -1.09 2.07
CA VAL A 130 -20.57 -1.90 0.92
C VAL A 130 -19.24 -2.61 1.18
N TYR A 131 -18.23 -1.89 1.65
CA TYR A 131 -16.94 -2.44 2.10
C TYR A 131 -17.04 -3.06 3.51
#